data_AF-A0A1V3QAU8-F1
#
_entry.id   AF-A0A1V3QAU8-F1
#
_cell.length_a   1.000
_cell.length_b   1.000
_cell.length_c   1.000
_cell.angle_alpha   90.00
_cell.angle_beta   90.00
_cell.angle_gamma   90.00
#
_symmetry.space_group_name_H-M   'P 1'
#
loop_
_entity.id
_entity.type
_entity.pdbx_description
1 polymer ?
#
loop_
_entity_poly.entity_id
_entity_poly.type
_entity_poly.pdbx_seq_one_letter_code
_entity_poly.pdbx_strand_id
1 'polypeptide(L)'
;MSWAVGYDERWKRDIGYGVPSICDHSGCTAEIDRGLSYVCGDEPYGGDRGCGLYFFSEHMRHPESDRLPFNLCSQCYPRIKKPFTPTPDTAEWIHHKQTDPSWKEWRSEQTKLRGK
;
A
#
# COMPACT_ATOMS: atom_id res chain seq x y z
N MET A 1 -13.51 -6.34 -12.93
CA MET A 1 -13.81 -5.94 -11.54
C MET A 1 -12.59 -5.18 -11.04
N SER A 2 -12.71 -3.89 -10.70
CA SER A 2 -11.60 -3.14 -10.11
C SER A 2 -11.57 -3.39 -8.60
N TRP A 3 -10.37 -3.55 -8.04
CA TRP A 3 -10.21 -3.73 -6.60
C TRP A 3 -10.11 -2.36 -5.91
N ALA A 4 -11.27 -1.85 -5.47
CA ALA A 4 -11.36 -0.50 -4.92
C ALA A 4 -10.67 -0.37 -3.55
N VAL A 5 -11.05 -1.21 -2.59
CA VAL A 5 -10.50 -1.21 -1.23
C VAL A 5 -10.37 -2.64 -0.72
N GLY A 6 -9.26 -2.94 -0.07
CA GLY A 6 -8.98 -4.13 0.73
C GLY A 6 -8.14 -3.73 1.96
N TYR A 7 -7.79 -4.71 2.79
CA TYR A 7 -7.02 -4.47 4.01
C TYR A 7 -5.79 -5.37 4.05
N ASP A 8 -4.62 -4.78 4.31
CA ASP A 8 -3.36 -5.48 4.49
C ASP A 8 -3.15 -5.77 5.98
N GLU A 9 -3.22 -7.05 6.38
CA GLU A 9 -2.98 -7.47 7.77
C GLU A 9 -1.50 -7.33 8.20
N ARG A 10 -0.56 -7.44 7.26
CA ARG A 10 0.88 -7.33 7.54
C ARG A 10 1.25 -5.88 7.87
N TRP A 11 0.73 -4.94 7.10
CA TRP A 11 1.01 -3.51 7.26
C TRP A 11 -0.06 -2.74 8.04
N LYS A 12 -1.18 -3.41 8.37
CA LYS A 12 -2.33 -2.87 9.10
C LYS A 12 -2.90 -1.59 8.49
N ARG A 13 -3.12 -1.61 7.17
CA ARG A 13 -3.61 -0.44 6.42
C ARG A 13 -4.49 -0.85 5.25
N ASP A 14 -5.35 0.10 4.85
CA ASP A 14 -6.18 -0.06 3.67
C ASP A 14 -5.31 0.00 2.40
N ILE A 15 -5.68 -0.81 1.41
CA ILE A 15 -5.00 -0.97 0.13
C ILE A 15 -6.02 -1.04 -1.01
N GLY A 16 -5.61 -0.81 -2.25
CA GLY A 16 -6.49 -0.80 -3.43
C GLY A 16 -6.45 0.50 -4.23
N TYR A 17 -7.05 0.47 -5.42
CA TYR A 17 -7.04 1.61 -6.36
C TYR A 17 -7.84 2.83 -5.88
N GLY A 18 -8.72 2.64 -4.89
CA GLY A 18 -9.49 3.71 -4.26
C GLY A 18 -8.84 4.29 -3.00
N VAL A 19 -7.62 3.87 -2.65
CA VAL A 19 -6.93 4.29 -1.42
C VAL A 19 -5.77 5.22 -1.78
N PRO A 20 -5.95 6.56 -1.72
CA PRO A 20 -4.90 7.52 -2.01
C PRO A 20 -3.81 7.46 -0.93
N SER A 21 -2.55 7.46 -1.37
CA SER A 21 -1.37 7.31 -0.53
C SER A 21 -0.20 8.13 -1.04
N ILE A 22 0.82 8.25 -0.20
CA ILE A 22 2.15 8.71 -0.61
C ILE A 22 3.02 7.49 -0.88
N CYS A 23 4.01 7.64 -1.76
CA CYS A 23 5.04 6.64 -2.00
C CYS A 23 5.78 6.26 -0.72
N ASP A 24 5.92 4.96 -0.45
CA ASP A 24 6.60 4.40 0.73
C ASP A 24 8.13 4.50 0.68
N HIS A 25 8.71 5.15 -0.33
CA HIS A 25 10.14 5.43 -0.36
C HIS A 25 10.45 6.58 0.62
N SER A 26 11.47 6.39 1.46
CA SER A 26 11.86 7.41 2.45
C SER A 26 12.16 8.75 1.77
N GLY A 27 11.44 9.80 2.18
CA GLY A 27 11.61 11.17 1.67
C GLY A 27 10.91 11.46 0.34
N CYS A 28 10.16 10.52 -0.23
CA CYS A 28 9.32 10.78 -1.40
C CYS A 28 7.97 11.39 -0.98
N THR A 29 7.47 12.33 -1.77
CA THR A 29 6.16 12.96 -1.59
C THR A 29 5.23 12.73 -2.78
N ALA A 30 5.58 11.79 -3.67
CA ALA A 30 4.75 11.47 -4.83
C ALA A 30 3.41 10.87 -4.38
N GLU A 31 2.33 11.44 -4.87
CA GLU A 31 0.97 10.95 -4.66
C GLU A 31 0.69 9.78 -5.60
N ILE A 32 0.17 8.69 -5.01
CA ILE A 32 -0.16 7.44 -5.68
C ILE A 32 -1.45 6.87 -5.09
N ASP A 33 -1.89 5.72 -5.58
CA ASP A 33 -2.83 4.85 -4.88
C ASP A 33 -2.12 3.59 -4.37
N ARG A 34 -2.77 2.85 -3.47
CA ARG A 34 -2.27 1.54 -3.01
C ARG A 34 -2.78 0.38 -3.87
N GLY A 35 -2.94 0.61 -5.16
CA GLY A 35 -3.27 -0.40 -6.16
C GLY A 35 -2.04 -1.14 -6.70
N LEU A 36 -2.28 -2.15 -7.52
CA LEU A 36 -1.24 -3.05 -8.03
C LEU A 36 -0.21 -2.36 -8.91
N SER A 37 -0.56 -1.22 -9.53
CA SER A 37 0.36 -0.44 -10.36
C SER A 37 1.59 0.06 -9.60
N TYR A 38 1.50 0.16 -8.27
CA TYR A 38 2.54 0.69 -7.41
C TYR A 38 3.08 -0.33 -6.41
N VAL A 39 2.53 -1.55 -6.36
CA VAL A 39 2.93 -2.53 -5.34
C VAL A 39 4.29 -3.13 -5.67
N CYS A 40 5.18 -3.16 -4.67
CA CYS A 40 6.42 -3.93 -4.79
C CYS A 40 6.07 -5.42 -4.78
N GLY A 41 6.31 -6.10 -5.89
CA GLY A 41 6.04 -7.53 -6.10
C GLY A 41 4.93 -7.85 -7.10
N ASP A 42 4.27 -6.83 -7.69
CA ASP A 42 3.15 -6.92 -8.66
C ASP A 42 1.91 -7.71 -8.22
N GLU A 43 1.91 -8.25 -7.01
CA GLU A 43 0.79 -8.95 -6.39
C GLU A 43 0.33 -8.23 -5.11
N PRO A 44 -0.96 -8.38 -4.71
CA PRO A 44 -1.41 -7.93 -3.40
C PRO A 44 -0.47 -8.46 -2.30
N TYR A 45 -0.21 -7.63 -1.29
CA TYR A 45 0.66 -7.97 -0.14
C TYR A 45 2.14 -8.23 -0.49
N GLY A 46 2.53 -8.07 -1.76
CA GLY A 46 3.90 -8.16 -2.25
C GLY A 46 4.34 -9.53 -2.77
N GLY A 47 3.45 -10.52 -2.83
CA GLY A 47 3.76 -11.85 -3.35
C GLY A 47 5.00 -12.49 -2.71
N ASP A 48 5.73 -13.28 -3.50
CA ASP A 48 6.90 -14.03 -3.02
C ASP A 48 8.19 -13.18 -2.88
N ARG A 49 8.29 -12.09 -3.64
CA ARG A 49 9.55 -11.34 -3.83
C ARG A 49 9.49 -9.89 -3.36
N GLY A 50 8.29 -9.36 -3.17
CA GLY A 50 8.04 -7.99 -2.77
C GLY A 50 7.80 -7.83 -1.28
N CYS A 51 7.78 -6.58 -0.83
CA CYS A 51 7.50 -6.25 0.55
C CYS A 51 6.03 -5.88 0.81
N GLY A 52 5.22 -5.71 -0.23
CA GLY A 52 3.82 -5.27 -0.11
C GLY A 52 3.65 -3.77 0.19
N LEU A 53 4.73 -3.00 0.08
CA LEU A 53 4.69 -1.54 0.12
C LEU A 53 4.49 -0.96 -1.28
N TYR A 54 4.08 0.31 -1.36
CA TYR A 54 3.68 0.97 -2.60
C TYR A 54 4.65 2.08 -2.97
N PHE A 55 5.15 2.06 -4.20
CA PHE A 55 6.20 2.94 -4.67
C PHE A 55 5.82 3.61 -5.97
N PHE A 56 6.17 4.88 -6.09
CA PHE A 56 6.17 5.57 -7.37
C PHE A 56 7.10 4.84 -8.35
N SER A 57 6.78 4.86 -9.64
CA SER A 57 7.46 4.07 -10.67
C SER A 57 8.99 4.30 -10.71
N GLU A 58 9.47 5.51 -10.42
CA GLU A 58 10.90 5.81 -10.35
C GLU A 58 11.65 5.10 -9.21
N HIS A 59 10.94 4.70 -8.16
CA HIS A 59 11.50 3.92 -7.04
C HIS A 59 11.34 2.42 -7.24
N MET A 60 10.78 2.00 -8.36
CA MET A 60 10.63 0.60 -8.76
C MET A 60 11.69 0.24 -9.79
N ARG A 61 12.26 -0.94 -9.61
CA ARG A 61 13.17 -1.55 -10.58
C ARG A 61 12.42 -2.63 -11.34
N HIS A 62 12.50 -2.55 -12.66
CA HIS A 62 12.08 -3.57 -13.60
C HIS A 62 13.31 -4.39 -13.98
N PRO A 63 13.51 -5.59 -13.44
CA PRO A 63 14.63 -6.42 -13.84
C PRO A 63 14.41 -6.87 -15.29
N GLU A 64 15.33 -6.56 -16.19
CA GLU A 64 15.29 -7.04 -17.59
C GLU A 64 15.55 -8.56 -17.73
N SER A 65 15.55 -9.31 -16.62
CA SER A 65 15.84 -10.74 -16.62
C SER A 65 14.60 -11.57 -16.33
N ASP A 66 14.39 -12.62 -17.11
CA ASP A 66 13.31 -13.62 -16.90
C ASP A 66 13.29 -14.24 -15.49
N ARG A 67 14.39 -14.11 -14.73
CA ARG A 67 14.51 -14.62 -13.36
C ARG A 67 13.72 -13.80 -12.34
N LEU A 68 13.36 -12.55 -12.63
CA LEU A 68 12.61 -11.66 -11.74
C LEU A 68 11.63 -10.82 -12.59
N PRO A 69 10.51 -11.40 -13.03
CA PRO A 69 9.53 -10.70 -13.87
C PRO A 69 8.68 -9.67 -13.10
N PHE A 70 9.07 -9.33 -11.87
CA PHE A 70 8.29 -8.49 -10.96
C PHE A 70 8.96 -7.16 -10.71
N ASN A 71 8.16 -6.13 -10.48
CA ASN A 71 8.63 -4.80 -10.12
C ASN A 71 8.97 -4.74 -8.63
N LEU A 72 10.22 -4.43 -8.32
CA LEU A 72 10.73 -4.47 -6.96
C LEU A 72 11.32 -3.13 -6.54
N CYS A 73 11.09 -2.74 -5.28
CA CYS A 73 11.77 -1.59 -4.70
C CYS A 73 13.27 -1.87 -4.49
N SER A 74 14.02 -0.82 -4.19
CA SER A 74 15.46 -0.88 -3.92
C SER A 74 15.86 -1.77 -2.72
N GLN A 75 14.92 -2.07 -1.80
CA GLN A 75 15.15 -2.99 -0.68
C GLN A 75 14.84 -4.45 -1.03
N CYS A 76 13.98 -4.71 -2.03
CA CYS A 76 13.63 -6.06 -2.45
C CYS A 76 14.52 -6.57 -3.59
N TYR A 77 15.06 -5.68 -4.41
CA TYR A 77 16.02 -6.02 -5.46
C TYR A 77 17.48 -5.96 -4.96
N PRO A 78 18.34 -6.95 -5.29
CA PRO A 78 18.04 -8.24 -5.92
C PRO A 78 17.60 -9.33 -4.91
N ARG A 79 17.66 -9.04 -3.61
CA ARG A 79 17.24 -9.91 -2.49
C ARG A 79 16.48 -9.08 -1.47
N ILE A 80 15.48 -9.68 -0.81
CA ILE A 80 14.68 -9.02 0.21
C ILE A 80 15.55 -8.60 1.39
N LYS A 81 15.61 -7.30 1.65
CA LYS A 81 16.17 -6.67 2.84
C LYS A 81 15.05 -6.17 3.74
N LYS A 82 15.42 -5.46 4.81
CA LYS A 82 14.47 -4.76 5.67
C LYS A 82 13.66 -3.76 4.82
N PRO A 83 12.32 -3.89 4.78
CA PRO A 83 11.48 -2.93 4.05
C PRO A 83 11.59 -1.52 4.63
N PHE A 84 11.15 -0.53 3.85
CA PHE A 84 10.96 0.83 4.34
C PHE A 84 9.88 0.89 5.43
N THR A 85 9.85 2.00 6.16
CA THR A 85 8.71 2.32 7.02
C THR A 85 7.55 2.79 6.13
N PRO A 86 6.35 2.19 6.22
CA PRO A 86 5.21 2.62 5.44
C PRO A 86 4.87 4.08 5.77
N THR A 87 4.53 4.83 4.75
CA THR A 87 4.00 6.19 4.91
C THR A 87 2.62 6.14 5.57
N PRO A 88 2.28 7.17 6.37
CA PRO A 88 0.95 7.26 6.97
C PRO A 88 -0.13 7.47 5.91
N ASP A 89 -1.38 7.20 6.30
CA ASP A 89 -2.54 7.53 5.48
C ASP A 89 -2.60 9.02 5.17
N THR A 90 -3.06 9.36 3.96
CA THR A 90 -3.30 10.75 3.56
C THR A 90 -4.43 11.36 4.36
N ALA A 91 -4.39 12.68 4.55
CA ALA A 91 -5.47 13.40 5.23
C ALA A 91 -6.82 13.21 4.53
N GLU A 92 -6.81 13.15 3.19
CA GLU A 92 -7.98 12.83 2.37
C GLU A 92 -8.57 11.46 2.74
N TRP A 93 -7.74 10.42 2.77
CA TRP A 93 -8.21 9.06 3.10
C TRP A 93 -8.75 8.97 4.53
N ILE A 94 -8.06 9.62 5.48
CA ILE A 94 -8.51 9.69 6.88
C ILE A 94 -9.88 10.39 6.95
N HIS A 95 -10.05 11.51 6.24
CA HIS A 95 -11.32 12.24 6.20
C HIS A 95 -12.44 11.38 5.59
N HIS A 96 -12.16 10.70 4.46
CA HIS A 96 -13.11 9.81 3.80
C HIS A 96 -13.63 8.73 4.76
N LYS A 97 -12.73 8.03 5.46
CA LYS A 97 -13.13 7.02 6.47
C LYS A 97 -13.98 7.60 7.60
N GLN A 98 -13.81 8.89 7.93
CA GLN A 98 -14.54 9.57 9.00
C GLN A 98 -15.93 10.06 8.58
N THR A 99 -16.11 10.49 7.34
CA THR A 99 -17.32 11.20 6.91
C THR A 99 -18.19 10.39 5.95
N ASP A 100 -17.59 9.53 5.12
CA ASP A 100 -18.32 8.85 4.06
C ASP A 100 -19.36 7.87 4.63
N PRO A 101 -20.60 7.83 4.11
CA PRO A 101 -21.63 6.90 4.54
C PRO A 101 -21.24 5.42 4.42
N SER A 102 -20.42 5.04 3.43
CA SER A 102 -19.96 3.66 3.23
C SER A 102 -19.11 3.13 4.39
N TRP A 103 -18.47 4.02 5.15
CA TRP A 103 -17.63 3.68 6.31
C TRP A 103 -18.37 3.75 7.66
N LYS A 104 -19.71 3.92 7.66
CA LYS A 104 -20.51 4.05 8.87
C LYS A 104 -20.39 2.83 9.80
N GLU A 105 -20.37 1.63 9.23
CA GLU A 105 -20.25 0.39 9.99
C GLU A 105 -18.89 0.29 10.68
N TRP A 106 -17.80 0.48 9.92
CA TRP A 106 -16.45 0.53 10.46
C TRP A 106 -16.31 1.53 11.61
N ARG A 107 -16.82 2.77 11.47
CA ARG A 107 -16.79 3.77 12.56
C ARG A 107 -17.52 3.32 13.82
N SER A 108 -18.64 2.62 13.64
CA SER A 108 -19.44 2.09 14.74
C SER A 108 -18.66 1.00 15.50
N GLU A 109 -17.93 0.15 14.79
CA GLU A 109 -17.05 -0.87 15.38
C GLU A 109 -15.87 -0.24 16.13
N GLN A 110 -15.19 0.76 15.55
CA GLN A 110 -14.10 1.46 16.22
C GLN A 110 -14.56 2.13 17.53
N THR A 111 -15.78 2.68 17.56
CA THR A 111 -16.36 3.27 18.77
C THR A 111 -16.57 2.22 19.86
N LYS A 112 -17.05 1.02 19.50
CA LYS A 112 -17.21 -0.10 20.45
C LYS A 112 -15.89 -0.60 20.99
N LEU A 113 -14.83 -0.63 20.17
CA LEU A 113 -13.49 -1.05 20.59
C LEU A 113 -12.86 -0.05 21.57
N ARG A 114 -13.08 1.26 21.38
CA ARG A 114 -12.53 2.33 22.25
C ARG A 114 -13.29 2.50 23.56
N GLY A 115 -14.52 2.01 23.65
CA GLY A 115 -15.35 2.05 24.87
C GLY A 115 -15.17 0.86 25.81
N LYS A 116 -14.25 -0.07 25.49
CA LYS A 116 -13.80 -1.16 26.37
C LYS A 116 -12.45 -0.82 26.96
#